data_AF-A0A937N384-F1
#
_entry.id   AF-A0A937N384-F1
#
_cell.length_a   1.000
_cell.length_b   1.000
_cell.length_c   1.000
_cell.angle_alpha   90.00
_cell.angle_beta   90.00
_cell.angle_gamma   90.00
#
_symmetry.space_group_name_H-M   'P 1'
#
loop_
_entity.id
_entity.type
_entity.pdbx_description
1 polymer ?
#
loop_
_entity_poly.entity_id
_entity_poly.type
_entity_poly.pdbx_seq_one_letter_code
_entity_poly.pdbx_strand_id
1 'polypeptide(L)'
;MSSSGADRDDGYERPFAEGPTEESADATANGELMDQVLQETLAATDADTPLDPSELEALIDVARQHSGQTLASVVVELVEAVLATRFGGISDGGDRWRSMASAIAETLMDDPASRDRLESLWARLCEAAG
;
A
#
# COMPACT_ATOMS: atom_id res chain seq x y z
N MET A 1 57.83 50.82 -17.69
CA MET A 1 56.44 50.44 -18.08
C MET A 1 56.17 49.06 -17.53
N SER A 2 55.62 48.97 -16.31
CA SER A 2 55.21 47.71 -15.70
C SER A 2 53.93 47.91 -14.93
N SER A 3 53.06 46.91 -15.04
CA SER A 3 51.89 46.61 -14.21
C SER A 3 50.66 47.50 -14.40
N SER A 4 49.91 47.16 -15.45
CA SER A 4 48.45 47.27 -15.50
C SER A 4 47.86 45.89 -15.24
N GLY A 5 46.86 45.81 -14.37
CA GLY A 5 46.12 44.56 -14.12
C GLY A 5 45.50 44.50 -12.74
N ALA A 6 44.64 45.46 -12.41
CA ALA A 6 43.57 45.25 -11.45
C ALA A 6 42.33 44.86 -12.26
N ASP A 7 41.74 43.71 -11.99
CA ASP A 7 40.34 43.45 -12.30
C ASP A 7 39.77 42.43 -11.30
N ARG A 8 38.68 42.84 -10.67
CA ARG A 8 37.80 42.07 -9.81
C ARG A 8 36.67 41.51 -10.68
N ASP A 9 36.19 40.32 -10.38
CA ASP A 9 34.77 39.91 -10.36
C ASP A 9 34.75 38.39 -10.32
N ASP A 10 34.49 37.76 -9.17
CA ASP A 10 33.15 37.47 -8.66
C ASP A 10 32.25 36.78 -9.72
N GLY A 11 32.55 35.50 -9.94
CA GLY A 11 31.71 34.57 -10.69
C GLY A 11 31.25 33.43 -9.79
N TYR A 12 30.55 33.75 -8.70
CA TYR A 12 29.83 32.76 -7.89
C TYR A 12 28.40 32.59 -8.42
N GLU A 13 28.26 31.95 -9.57
CA GLU A 13 26.97 31.38 -9.99
C GLU A 13 27.00 29.87 -9.79
N ARG A 14 26.61 29.43 -8.59
CA ARG A 14 26.09 28.07 -8.37
C ARG A 14 24.56 28.16 -8.30
N PRO A 15 23.82 28.03 -9.41
CA PRO A 15 22.37 27.97 -9.36
C PRO A 15 21.92 26.52 -9.35
N PHE A 16 22.13 25.81 -8.25
CA PHE A 16 21.37 24.58 -7.99
C PHE A 16 21.07 24.51 -6.50
N ALA A 17 20.10 25.34 -6.10
CA ALA A 17 19.24 24.99 -5.00
C ALA A 17 18.46 23.75 -5.44
N GLU A 18 19.03 22.58 -5.18
CA GLU A 18 18.27 21.33 -5.13
C GLU A 18 17.32 21.47 -3.94
N GLY A 19 16.15 22.05 -4.20
CA GLY A 19 15.04 22.00 -3.27
C GLY A 19 14.73 20.54 -2.96
N PRO A 20 14.36 20.20 -1.72
CA PRO A 20 13.97 18.83 -1.38
C PRO A 20 12.84 18.42 -2.32
N THR A 21 13.12 17.46 -3.19
CA THR A 21 12.18 16.85 -4.11
C THR A 21 10.98 16.33 -3.30
N GLU A 22 9.83 16.98 -3.44
CA GLU A 22 8.57 16.64 -2.77
C GLU A 22 8.12 15.19 -3.07
N GLU A 23 8.74 14.54 -4.05
CA GLU A 23 8.56 13.12 -4.42
C GLU A 23 8.99 12.12 -3.33
N SER A 24 9.94 12.49 -2.45
CA SER A 24 10.41 11.57 -1.39
C SER A 24 9.45 11.48 -0.19
N ALA A 25 8.65 12.51 0.07
CA ALA A 25 7.70 12.49 1.18
C ALA A 25 6.54 11.51 0.94
N ASP A 26 6.07 11.42 -0.31
CA ASP A 26 4.96 10.54 -0.70
C ASP A 26 5.39 9.06 -0.66
N ALA A 27 6.62 8.75 -1.08
CA ALA A 27 7.17 7.39 -1.04
C ALA A 27 7.39 6.86 0.39
N THR A 28 7.80 7.74 1.32
CA THR A 28 8.05 7.35 2.73
C THR A 28 6.73 7.16 3.46
N ALA A 29 5.77 8.08 3.29
CA ALA A 29 4.41 7.94 3.83
C ALA A 29 3.69 6.70 3.28
N ASN A 30 3.90 6.39 2.00
CA ASN A 30 3.35 5.18 1.37
C ASN A 30 4.00 3.90 1.94
N GLY A 31 5.29 3.92 2.25
CA GLY A 31 5.99 2.81 2.90
C GLY A 31 5.53 2.57 4.34
N GLU A 32 5.33 3.63 5.12
CA GLU A 32 4.80 3.54 6.49
C GLU A 32 3.34 3.07 6.52
N LEU A 33 2.52 3.54 5.57
CA LEU A 33 1.15 3.08 5.40
C LEU A 33 1.09 1.61 4.97
N MET A 34 1.99 1.19 4.06
CA MET A 34 2.14 -0.20 3.62
C MET A 34 2.52 -1.12 4.79
N ASP A 35 3.51 -0.73 5.58
CA ASP A 35 3.95 -1.48 6.77
C ASP A 35 2.81 -1.58 7.80
N GLN A 36 2.10 -0.47 8.02
CA GLN A 36 0.95 -0.44 8.92
C GLN A 36 -0.20 -1.35 8.43
N VAL A 37 -0.54 -1.31 7.15
CA VAL A 37 -1.58 -2.19 6.57
C VAL A 37 -1.14 -3.64 6.59
N LEU A 38 0.15 -3.95 6.38
CA LEU A 38 0.67 -5.30 6.53
C LEU A 38 0.58 -5.77 7.99
N GLN A 39 1.02 -4.96 8.95
CA GLN A 39 0.93 -5.29 10.37
C GLN A 39 -0.53 -5.48 10.81
N GLU A 40 -1.45 -4.62 10.36
CA GLU A 40 -2.87 -4.74 10.68
C GLU A 40 -3.53 -5.93 9.97
N THR A 41 -3.19 -6.21 8.72
CA THR A 41 -3.70 -7.39 7.99
C THR A 41 -3.20 -8.68 8.65
N LEU A 42 -1.93 -8.72 9.06
CA LEU A 42 -1.33 -9.82 9.80
C LEU A 42 -1.92 -9.99 11.20
N ALA A 43 -2.23 -8.89 11.88
CA ALA A 43 -2.91 -8.90 13.17
C ALA A 43 -4.35 -9.43 13.01
N ALA A 44 -5.06 -9.00 11.96
CA ALA A 44 -6.43 -9.42 11.65
C ALA A 44 -6.54 -10.87 11.16
N THR A 45 -5.45 -11.46 10.64
CA THR A 45 -5.39 -12.90 10.34
C THR A 45 -5.09 -13.76 11.56
N ASP A 46 -4.55 -13.17 12.63
CA ASP A 46 -4.40 -13.84 13.91
C ASP A 46 -5.79 -13.98 14.56
N ALA A 47 -6.13 -15.19 14.98
CA ALA A 47 -7.49 -15.55 15.41
C ALA A 47 -8.01 -14.76 16.65
N ASP A 48 -7.14 -13.97 17.28
CA ASP A 48 -7.42 -13.19 18.48
C ASP A 48 -7.75 -11.71 18.19
N THR A 49 -7.49 -11.20 16.97
CA THR A 49 -7.87 -9.81 16.63
C THR A 49 -9.23 -9.79 15.93
N PRO A 50 -10.28 -9.26 16.56
CA PRO A 50 -11.58 -9.16 15.91
C PRO A 50 -11.49 -8.14 14.76
N LEU A 51 -11.70 -8.62 13.53
CA LEU A 51 -12.03 -7.77 12.39
C LEU A 51 -13.29 -6.96 12.72
N ASP A 52 -13.34 -5.69 12.27
CA ASP A 52 -14.59 -4.94 12.36
C ASP A 52 -15.67 -5.67 11.54
N PRO A 53 -16.91 -5.79 12.04
CA PRO A 53 -17.98 -6.47 11.31
C PRO A 53 -18.22 -5.90 9.91
N SER A 54 -17.97 -4.60 9.69
CA SER A 54 -18.10 -3.96 8.38
C SER A 54 -17.03 -4.43 7.40
N GLU A 55 -15.80 -4.65 7.88
CA GLU A 55 -14.71 -5.21 7.08
C GLU A 55 -14.97 -6.67 6.75
N LEU A 56 -15.42 -7.45 7.74
CA LEU A 56 -15.74 -8.85 7.54
C LEU A 56 -16.86 -9.02 6.50
N GLU A 57 -17.89 -8.18 6.55
CA GLU A 57 -18.98 -8.19 5.54
C GLU A 57 -18.45 -7.86 4.14
N ALA A 58 -17.61 -6.83 4.00
CA ALA A 58 -16.98 -6.48 2.73
C ALA A 58 -16.12 -7.62 2.16
N LEU A 59 -15.36 -8.32 3.01
CA LEU A 59 -14.54 -9.47 2.61
C LEU A 59 -15.40 -10.69 2.22
N ILE A 60 -16.53 -10.92 2.92
CA ILE A 60 -17.50 -11.96 2.55
C ILE A 60 -18.11 -11.64 1.19
N ASP A 61 -18.43 -10.38 0.89
CA ASP A 61 -18.96 -9.99 -0.42
C ASP A 61 -17.94 -10.24 -1.54
N VAL A 62 -16.66 -9.92 -1.33
CA VAL A 62 -15.59 -10.30 -2.28
C VAL A 62 -15.53 -11.82 -2.45
N ALA A 63 -15.61 -12.59 -1.36
CA ALA A 63 -15.61 -14.05 -1.40
C ALA A 63 -16.82 -14.65 -2.13
N ARG A 64 -18.01 -14.04 -1.98
CA ARG A 64 -19.20 -14.40 -2.75
C ARG A 64 -19.02 -14.09 -4.23
N GLN A 65 -18.54 -12.90 -4.55
CA GLN A 65 -18.40 -12.43 -5.92
C GLN A 65 -17.33 -13.22 -6.69
N HIS A 66 -16.28 -13.67 -6.00
CA HIS A 66 -15.19 -14.45 -6.57
C HIS A 66 -15.20 -15.92 -6.11
N SER A 67 -16.37 -16.45 -5.77
CA SER A 67 -16.50 -17.85 -5.34
C SER A 67 -15.93 -18.81 -6.39
N GLY A 68 -15.09 -19.75 -5.96
CA GLY A 68 -14.42 -20.71 -6.83
C GLY A 68 -13.11 -20.22 -7.48
N GLN A 69 -12.67 -18.99 -7.19
CA GLN A 69 -11.36 -18.49 -7.59
C GLN A 69 -10.28 -18.79 -6.54
N THR A 70 -9.02 -18.79 -6.97
CA THR A 70 -7.87 -18.96 -6.08
C THR A 70 -7.51 -17.64 -5.40
N LEU A 71 -6.95 -17.70 -4.19
CA LEU A 71 -6.48 -16.50 -3.46
C LEU A 71 -5.61 -15.60 -4.34
N ALA A 72 -4.66 -16.18 -5.09
CA ALA A 72 -3.74 -15.43 -5.94
C ALA A 72 -4.45 -14.57 -7.01
N SER A 73 -5.66 -14.93 -7.41
CA SER A 73 -6.44 -14.17 -8.39
C SER A 73 -7.32 -13.09 -7.76
N VAL A 74 -7.50 -13.09 -6.44
CA VAL A 74 -8.43 -12.20 -5.72
C VAL A 74 -7.77 -11.41 -4.61
N VAL A 75 -6.48 -11.65 -4.34
CA VAL A 75 -5.73 -11.05 -3.23
C VAL A 75 -5.67 -9.53 -3.35
N VAL A 76 -5.60 -8.99 -4.57
CA VAL A 76 -5.64 -7.54 -4.81
C VAL A 76 -7.01 -6.98 -4.45
N GLU A 77 -8.09 -7.61 -4.91
CA GLU A 77 -9.47 -7.22 -4.59
C GLU A 77 -9.79 -7.35 -3.09
N LEU A 78 -9.26 -8.36 -2.40
CA LEU A 78 -9.36 -8.51 -0.94
C LEU A 78 -8.72 -7.32 -0.22
N VAL A 79 -7.48 -6.99 -0.59
CA VAL A 79 -6.77 -5.85 0.00
C VAL A 79 -7.48 -4.54 -0.33
N GLU A 80 -7.98 -4.39 -1.55
CA GLU A 80 -8.76 -3.22 -1.97
C GLU A 80 -10.02 -3.05 -1.11
N ALA A 81 -10.74 -4.13 -0.81
CA ALA A 81 -11.93 -4.09 0.05
C ALA A 81 -11.61 -3.68 1.50
N VAL A 82 -10.49 -4.15 2.07
CA VAL A 82 -10.02 -3.71 3.39
C VAL A 82 -9.69 -2.22 3.37
N LEU A 83 -8.90 -1.79 2.38
CA LEU A 83 -8.49 -0.38 2.24
C LEU A 83 -9.72 0.53 2.05
N ALA A 84 -10.70 0.12 1.24
CA ALA A 84 -11.92 0.89 0.99
C ALA A 84 -12.75 1.06 2.27
N THR A 85 -12.80 0.03 3.12
CA THR A 85 -13.56 0.07 4.39
C THR A 85 -12.84 0.94 5.43
N ARG A 86 -11.53 0.81 5.55
CA ARG A 86 -10.71 1.52 6.56
C ARG A 86 -10.50 3.00 6.25
N PHE A 87 -10.25 3.32 4.98
CA PHE A 87 -9.96 4.67 4.55
C PHE A 87 -11.20 5.39 3.98
N GLY A 88 -12.40 4.90 4.33
CA GLY A 88 -13.72 5.33 3.86
C GLY A 88 -13.77 6.74 3.28
N GLY A 89 -13.80 6.83 1.94
CA GLY A 89 -13.87 8.10 1.23
C GLY A 89 -13.02 8.22 -0.03
N ILE A 90 -12.21 7.20 -0.38
CA ILE A 90 -11.25 7.32 -1.48
C ILE A 90 -11.67 6.61 -2.77
N SER A 91 -12.98 6.59 -3.02
CA SER A 91 -13.58 6.11 -4.28
C SER A 91 -13.20 6.97 -5.51
N ASP A 92 -12.50 8.09 -5.35
CA ASP A 92 -12.17 9.03 -6.44
C ASP A 92 -10.75 8.84 -7.02
N GLY A 93 -9.94 7.90 -6.48
CA GLY A 93 -8.52 7.72 -6.83
C GLY A 93 -8.17 6.33 -7.42
N GLY A 94 -9.07 5.73 -8.21
CA GLY A 94 -9.09 4.30 -8.56
C GLY A 94 -7.77 3.65 -9.02
N ASP A 95 -6.88 4.37 -9.70
CA ASP A 95 -5.59 3.83 -10.14
C ASP A 95 -4.52 3.80 -9.04
N ARG A 96 -4.50 4.78 -8.13
CA ARG A 96 -3.51 4.87 -7.05
C ARG A 96 -3.76 3.79 -6.00
N TRP A 97 -5.02 3.55 -5.65
CA TRP A 97 -5.40 2.53 -4.66
C TRP A 97 -5.23 1.13 -5.19
N ARG A 98 -5.57 0.88 -6.45
CA ARG A 98 -5.27 -0.41 -7.07
C ARG A 98 -3.77 -0.68 -7.12
N SER A 99 -2.95 0.34 -7.43
CA SER A 99 -1.49 0.20 -7.40
C SER A 99 -0.97 -0.12 -5.99
N MET A 100 -1.52 0.53 -4.97
CA MET A 100 -1.18 0.26 -3.57
C MET A 100 -1.62 -1.15 -3.13
N ALA A 101 -2.87 -1.53 -3.42
CA ALA A 101 -3.41 -2.85 -3.14
C ALA A 101 -2.60 -3.95 -3.82
N SER A 102 -2.17 -3.71 -5.06
CA SER A 102 -1.29 -4.64 -5.79
C SER A 102 0.08 -4.79 -5.13
N ALA A 103 0.68 -3.71 -4.65
CA ALA A 103 1.98 -3.76 -3.97
C ALA A 103 1.90 -4.45 -2.60
N ILE A 104 0.83 -4.21 -1.85
CA ILE A 104 0.55 -4.90 -0.58
C ILE A 104 0.33 -6.39 -0.86
N ALA A 105 -0.50 -6.73 -1.85
CA ALA A 105 -0.79 -8.10 -2.23
C ALA A 105 0.48 -8.85 -2.68
N GLU A 106 1.35 -8.20 -3.47
CA GLU A 106 2.64 -8.78 -3.87
C GLU A 106 3.51 -9.09 -2.65
N THR A 107 3.63 -8.14 -1.71
CA THR A 107 4.41 -8.31 -0.47
C THR A 107 3.86 -9.45 0.39
N LEU A 108 2.53 -9.53 0.53
CA LEU A 108 1.85 -10.59 1.29
C LEU A 108 1.98 -11.97 0.63
N MET A 109 2.06 -12.02 -0.70
CA MET A 109 2.24 -13.27 -1.45
C MET A 109 3.70 -13.74 -1.51
N ASP A 110 4.66 -12.81 -1.40
CA ASP A 110 6.10 -13.11 -1.34
C ASP A 110 6.50 -13.68 0.03
N ASP A 111 5.86 -13.24 1.11
CA ASP A 111 6.05 -13.82 2.44
C ASP A 111 5.22 -15.13 2.62
N PRO A 112 5.87 -16.30 2.78
CA PRO A 112 5.16 -17.58 2.83
C PRO A 112 4.27 -17.73 4.07
N ALA A 113 4.58 -17.05 5.18
CA ALA A 113 3.76 -17.09 6.38
C ALA A 113 2.48 -16.25 6.22
N SER A 114 2.61 -15.07 5.62
CA SER A 114 1.50 -14.18 5.26
C SER A 114 0.57 -14.86 4.26
N ARG A 115 1.14 -15.53 3.25
CA ARG A 115 0.37 -16.28 2.26
C ARG A 115 -0.48 -17.38 2.89
N ASP A 116 0.11 -18.23 3.75
CA ASP A 116 -0.62 -19.33 4.42
C ASP A 116 -1.79 -18.81 5.28
N ARG A 117 -1.58 -17.67 5.96
CA ARG A 117 -2.61 -16.97 6.73
C ARG A 117 -3.73 -16.41 5.84
N LEU A 118 -3.39 -15.78 4.73
CA LEU A 118 -4.37 -15.30 3.75
C LEU A 118 -5.15 -16.43 3.10
N GLU A 119 -4.50 -17.57 2.80
CA GLU A 119 -5.18 -18.76 2.27
C GLU A 119 -6.18 -19.30 3.29
N SER A 120 -5.78 -19.34 4.56
CA SER A 120 -6.65 -19.75 5.67
C SER A 120 -7.83 -18.78 5.87
N LEU A 121 -7.59 -17.47 5.79
CA LEU A 121 -8.65 -16.45 5.85
C LEU A 121 -9.61 -16.61 4.67
N TRP A 122 -9.10 -16.74 3.45
CA TRP A 122 -9.90 -16.90 2.24
C TRP A 122 -10.78 -18.15 2.29
N ALA A 123 -10.25 -19.27 2.78
CA ALA A 123 -11.04 -20.49 2.99
C ALA A 123 -12.21 -20.23 3.95
N ARG A 124 -11.97 -19.57 5.08
CA ARG A 124 -13.01 -19.20 6.06
C ARG A 124 -14.05 -18.26 5.47
N LEU A 125 -13.62 -17.28 4.67
CA LEU A 125 -14.53 -16.35 3.99
C LEU A 125 -15.40 -17.07 2.95
N CYS A 126 -14.82 -17.99 2.18
CA CYS A 126 -15.57 -18.83 1.23
C CYS A 126 -16.60 -19.71 1.94
N GLU A 127 -16.28 -20.27 3.11
CA GLU A 127 -17.23 -21.04 3.92
C GLU A 127 -18.35 -20.17 4.49
N ALA A 128 -18.06 -18.92 4.89
CA ALA A 128 -19.08 -17.98 5.37
C ALA A 128 -19.94 -17.36 4.25
N ALA A 129 -19.41 -17.34 3.03
CA ALA A 129 -20.07 -16.83 1.83
C ALA A 129 -21.13 -17.79 1.27
N GLY A 130 -20.96 -19.10 1.48
CA GLY A 130 -21.87 -20.18 1.07
C GLY A 130 -23.06 -20.40 2.00
#